data_AF-A0A1B8HTT4-F1
#
_entry.id   AF-A0A1B8HTT4-F1
#
_cell.length_a   1.000
_cell.length_b   1.000
_cell.length_c   1.000
_cell.angle_alpha   90.00
_cell.angle_beta   90.00
_cell.angle_gamma   90.00
#
_symmetry.space_group_name_H-M   'P 1'
#
loop_
_entity.id
_entity.type
_entity.pdbx_description
1 polymer ?
#
loop_
_entity_poly.entity_id
_entity_poly.type
_entity_poly.pdbx_seq_one_letter_code
_entity_poly.pdbx_strand_id
1 'polypeptide(L)' 'MNWIKCSERMPKHGQRVIIASVSGVTYGYYDDGRHLKKQVGKWYSGNRLLGEEATHWMPLPQPPEE' A
#
# COMPACT_ATOMS: atom_id res chain seq x y z
N MET A 1 7.67 25.03 -6.89
CA MET A 1 7.38 23.60 -6.67
C MET A 1 7.12 23.41 -5.18
N ASN A 2 5.91 23.01 -4.80
CA ASN A 2 5.58 22.77 -3.40
C ASN A 2 6.02 21.33 -3.06
N TRP A 3 6.97 21.20 -2.14
CA TRP A 3 7.32 19.90 -1.58
C TRP A 3 6.14 19.33 -0.81
N ILE A 4 5.81 18.07 -1.07
CA ILE A 4 4.77 17.32 -0.38
C ILE A 4 5.47 16.26 0.47
N LYS A 5 5.11 16.13 1.74
CA LYS A 5 5.66 15.07 2.60
C LYS A 5 5.16 13.72 2.08
N CYS A 6 6.04 12.71 2.00
CA CYS A 6 5.64 11.36 1.56
C CYS A 6 4.44 10.82 2.36
N SER A 7 4.38 11.12 3.66
CA SER A 7 3.29 10.72 4.56
C SER A 7 1.91 11.29 4.17
N GLU A 8 1.86 12.42 3.46
CA GLU A 8 0.60 12.99 2.95
C GLU A 8 0.07 12.22 1.74
N ARG A 9 0.93 11.43 1.09
CA ARG A 9 0.55 10.57 -0.02
C ARG A 9 0.36 9.13 0.43
N MET A 10 1.08 8.64 1.45
CA MET A 10 0.97 7.23 1.89
C MET A 10 -0.48 6.81 2.20
N PRO A 11 -0.87 5.55 1.95
CA PRO A 11 -2.17 5.05 2.34
C PRO A 11 -2.33 5.10 3.86
N LYS A 12 -3.58 5.10 4.33
CA LYS A 12 -3.86 4.90 5.75
C LYS A 12 -3.62 3.44 6.14
N HIS A 13 -3.34 3.20 7.42
CA HIS A 13 -3.33 1.85 7.98
C HIS A 13 -4.64 1.12 7.66
N GLY A 14 -4.54 -0.12 7.15
CA GLY A 14 -5.68 -0.93 6.73
C GLY A 14 -6.35 -0.47 5.43
N GLN A 15 -5.83 0.55 4.74
CA GLN A 15 -6.39 0.98 3.46
C GLN A 15 -6.05 -0.02 2.38
N ARG A 16 -7.08 -0.45 1.64
CA ARG A 16 -6.93 -1.32 0.46
C ARG A 16 -6.45 -0.51 -0.75
N VAL A 17 -5.44 -1.01 -1.43
CA VAL A 17 -4.79 -0.38 -2.59
C VAL A 17 -4.45 -1.41 -3.66
N ILE A 18 -4.21 -0.93 -4.87
CA ILE A 18 -3.49 -1.69 -5.90
C ILE A 18 -1.99 -1.50 -5.66
N ILE A 19 -1.22 -2.57 -5.80
CA ILE A 19 0.20 -2.63 -5.48
C ILE A 19 0.92 -3.22 -6.69
N ALA A 20 1.97 -2.55 -7.15
CA ALA A 20 2.89 -3.07 -8.15
C ALA A 20 4.21 -3.48 -7.49
N SER A 21 4.76 -4.61 -7.94
CA SER A 21 6.01 -5.19 -7.49
C SER A 21 6.77 -5.76 -8.69
N VAL A 22 7.95 -6.33 -8.45
CA VAL A 22 8.73 -6.98 -9.49
C VAL A 22 8.03 -8.21 -10.10
N SER A 23 7.20 -8.92 -9.32
CA SER A 23 6.42 -10.06 -9.82
C SER A 23 5.12 -9.69 -10.53
N GLY A 24 4.71 -8.42 -10.49
CA GLY A 24 3.50 -7.94 -11.14
C GLY A 24 2.60 -7.09 -10.25
N VAL A 25 1.32 -7.05 -10.59
CA VAL A 25 0.31 -6.19 -9.97
C VAL A 25 -0.68 -7.04 -9.17
N THR A 26 -0.96 -6.62 -7.94
CA THR A 26 -1.94 -7.25 -7.05
C THR A 26 -2.73 -6.18 -6.29
N TYR A 27 -3.68 -6.60 -5.45
CA TYR A 27 -4.29 -5.73 -4.46
C TYR A 27 -3.97 -6.22 -3.05
N GLY A 28 -3.93 -5.29 -2.11
CA GLY A 28 -3.62 -5.58 -0.73
C GLY A 28 -3.91 -4.40 0.17
N TYR A 29 -3.40 -4.48 1.39
CA TYR A 29 -3.58 -3.49 2.42
C TYR A 29 -2.22 -2.94 2.87
N TYR A 30 -2.22 -1.68 3.27
CA TYR A 30 -1.07 -1.04 3.88
C TYR A 30 -1.12 -1.16 5.40
N ASP A 31 -0.05 -1.65 6.01
CA ASP A 31 0.23 -1.52 7.44
C ASP A 31 1.31 -0.45 7.59
N ASP A 32 1.05 0.58 8.39
CA ASP A 32 2.02 1.65 8.66
C ASP A 32 3.07 1.28 9.73
N GLY A 33 3.05 0.05 10.22
CA GLY A 33 4.07 -0.50 11.11
C GLY A 33 3.98 -0.01 12.55
N ARG A 34 2.96 0.76 12.93
CA ARG A 34 2.81 1.28 14.31
C ARG A 34 2.75 0.18 15.37
N HIS A 35 2.26 -1.00 14.99
CA HIS A 35 2.12 -2.16 15.87
C HIS A 35 3.22 -3.22 15.68
N LEU A 36 4.19 -2.96 14.79
CA LEU A 36 5.28 -3.90 14.52
C LEU A 36 6.46 -3.62 15.45
N LYS A 37 7.20 -4.68 15.81
CA LYS A 37 8.46 -4.56 16.58
C LYS A 37 9.49 -3.65 15.91
N LYS A 38 9.42 -3.52 14.58
CA LYS A 38 10.14 -2.54 13.78
C LYS A 38 9.11 -1.66 13.09
N GLN A 39 9.17 -0.34 13.30
CA GLN A 39 8.25 0.63 12.68
C GLN A 39 8.58 0.84 11.20
N VAL A 40 8.33 -0.20 10.41
CA VAL A 40 8.43 -0.17 8.95
C VAL A 40 7.07 -0.48 8.37
N GLY A 41 6.65 0.31 7.38
CA GLY A 41 5.43 0.02 6.65
C GLY A 41 5.54 -1.30 5.90
N LYS A 42 4.44 -2.07 5.85
CA LYS A 42 4.38 -3.37 5.20
C LYS A 42 3.12 -3.50 4.35
N TRP A 43 3.19 -4.35 3.35
CA TRP A 43 2.09 -4.64 2.44
C TRP A 43 1.63 -6.08 2.62
N TYR A 44 0.33 -6.33 2.66
CA TYR A 44 -0.21 -7.67 2.82
C TYR A 44 -1.42 -7.91 1.93
N SER A 45 -1.59 -9.15 1.48
CA SER A 45 -2.77 -9.59 0.71
C SER A 45 -3.39 -10.79 1.43
N GLY A 46 -4.66 -10.65 1.86
CA GLY A 46 -5.27 -11.57 2.80
C GLY A 46 -4.45 -11.66 4.11
N ASN A 47 -4.11 -12.89 4.52
CA ASN A 47 -3.31 -13.15 5.73
C ASN A 47 -1.81 -13.28 5.45
N ARG A 48 -1.35 -12.89 4.25
CA ARG A 48 0.04 -13.07 3.82
C ARG A 48 0.75 -11.74 3.64
N LEU A 49 1.91 -11.61 4.27
CA LEU A 49 2.83 -10.52 3.99
C LEU A 49 3.37 -10.63 2.56
N LEU A 50 3.33 -9.53 1.80
CA LEU A 50 4.01 -9.45 0.52
C LEU A 50 5.51 -9.36 0.81
N GLY A 51 6.24 -10.41 0.43
CA GLY A 51 7.68 -10.51 0.65
C GLY A 51 8.51 -9.67 -0.32
N GLU A 52 7.90 -9.27 -1.44
CA GLU A 52 8.53 -8.38 -2.42
C GLU A 52 8.30 -6.92 -2.06
N GLU A 53 9.27 -6.09 -2.43
CA GLU A 53 9.16 -4.65 -2.27
C GLU A 53 8.13 -4.08 -3.25
N ALA A 54 7.15 -3.35 -2.73
CA ALA A 54 6.22 -2.61 -3.56
C ALA A 54 6.94 -1.41 -4.18
N THR A 55 6.91 -1.31 -5.50
CA THR A 55 7.52 -0.20 -6.24
C THR A 55 6.54 0.97 -6.39
N HIS A 56 5.25 0.66 -6.57
CA HIS A 56 4.18 1.63 -6.75
C HIS A 56 2.90 1.14 -6.09
N TRP A 57 2.01 2.08 -5.77
CA TRP A 57 0.67 1.78 -5.32
C TRP A 57 -0.31 2.87 -5.76
N MET A 58 -1.60 2.55 -5.80
CA MET A 58 -2.68 3.52 -6.00
C MET A 58 -3.94 3.13 -5.22
N PRO A 59 -4.81 4.09 -4.87
CA PRO A 59 -6.16 3.77 -4.39
C PRO A 59 -6.90 2.89 -5.39
N LEU A 60 -7.92 2.18 -4.92
CA LEU A 60 -8.82 1.48 -5.85
C LEU A 60 -9.52 2.50 -6.75
N PRO A 61 -9.71 2.17 -8.05
CA PRO A 61 -10.54 2.97 -8.92
C PRO A 61 -11.97 2.99 -8.39
N GLN A 62 -12.73 4.02 -8.78
CA GLN A 62 -14.16 3.98 -8.55
C GLN A 62 -14.77 2.78 -9.29
N PRO A 63 -15.78 2.10 -8.71
CA PRO A 63 -16.54 1.10 -9.45
C PRO A 63 -17.05 1.68 -10.77
N PRO A 64 -17.17 0.87 -11.84
CA PRO A 64 -17.78 1.33 -13.08
C PRO A 64 -19.22 1.79 -12.81
N GLU A 65 -19.63 2.86 -13.49
CA GLU A 65 -21.03 3.29 -13.55
C GLU A 65 -21.79 2.40 -14.54
N GLU A 66 -23.10 2.21 -14.31
CA GLU A 66 -23.98 1.43 -15.20
C GLU A 66 -24.24 2.13 -16.55
#